data_AF-A0A9Q0S9N7-F1
#
_entry.id   AF-A0A9Q0S9N7-F1
#
_cell.length_a   1.000
_cell.length_b   1.000
_cell.length_c   1.000
_cell.angle_alpha   90.00
_cell.angle_beta   90.00
_cell.angle_gamma   90.00
#
_symmetry.space_group_name_H-M   'P 1'
#
loop_
_entity.id
_entity.type
_entity.pdbx_description
1 polymer ?
#
loop_
_entity_poly.entity_id
_entity_poly.type
_entity_poly.pdbx_seq_one_letter_code
_entity_poly.pdbx_strand_id
1 'polypeptide(L)'
;MTSLDYFENPYEDWKDGGFSVDESYIRSLIYEYVRKIVDETFPMNSRQKYRNPNLFVGNAGIAFMFLKIYTSRCNFSDLKPEYYATEYIEDAKRNISPNHRHIYKAPQCSLLTGTAGIFCVSAAISSVLHKDLTMWSDLTNFYLGYEKCQKIDFIPHGRDEMLGESFS
;
A
#
# COMPACT_ATOMS: atom_id res chain seq x y z
N MET A 1 -1.13 -30.46 -21.61
CA MET A 1 0.06 -29.60 -21.71
C MET A 1 -0.28 -28.27 -21.07
N THR A 2 0.09 -28.05 -19.82
CA THR A 2 -0.12 -26.77 -19.11
C THR A 2 1.10 -26.51 -18.25
N SER A 3 2.10 -25.84 -18.82
CA SER A 3 3.36 -25.53 -18.16
C SER A 3 3.95 -24.21 -18.68
N LEU A 4 3.18 -23.11 -18.62
CA LEU A 4 3.66 -21.80 -19.09
C LEU A 4 3.59 -20.67 -18.06
N ASP A 5 2.97 -20.87 -16.89
CA ASP A 5 2.78 -19.79 -15.90
C ASP A 5 3.61 -19.98 -14.61
N TYR A 6 4.71 -20.72 -14.65
CA TYR A 6 5.59 -20.86 -13.48
C TYR A 6 7.06 -21.04 -13.87
N PHE A 7 7.95 -20.62 -12.96
CA PHE A 7 9.37 -20.96 -13.00
C PHE A 7 9.61 -22.23 -12.19
N GLU A 8 10.51 -23.09 -12.65
CA GLU A 8 10.95 -24.23 -11.85
C GLU A 8 11.64 -23.72 -10.58
N ASN A 9 11.13 -24.13 -9.42
CA ASN A 9 11.69 -23.74 -8.12
C ASN A 9 13.09 -24.38 -7.96
N PRO A 10 14.17 -23.59 -7.93
CA PRO A 10 15.53 -24.14 -7.80
C PRO A 10 15.88 -24.50 -6.35
N TYR A 11 15.02 -24.16 -5.38
CA TYR A 11 15.28 -24.34 -3.97
C TYR A 11 14.76 -25.69 -3.48
N GLU A 12 15.54 -26.35 -2.63
CA GLU A 12 15.12 -27.60 -2.00
C GLU A 12 13.89 -27.38 -1.11
N ASP A 13 13.02 -28.39 -1.05
CA ASP A 13 11.93 -28.41 -0.09
C ASP A 13 12.46 -28.37 1.34
N TRP A 14 11.61 -27.86 2.23
CA TRP A 14 11.89 -27.82 3.66
C TRP A 14 12.22 -29.23 4.18
N LYS A 15 13.41 -29.37 4.79
CA LYS A 15 13.85 -30.61 5.46
C LYS A 15 13.80 -30.36 6.96
N ASP A 16 13.22 -31.31 7.71
CA ASP A 16 13.24 -31.27 9.17
C ASP A 16 14.69 -31.33 9.68
N GLY A 17 15.17 -30.17 10.13
CA GLY A 17 16.51 -29.93 10.63
C GLY A 17 16.61 -28.46 11.00
N GLY A 18 17.25 -28.13 12.12
CA GLY A 18 17.38 -26.74 12.55
C GLY A 18 17.98 -25.89 11.43
N PHE A 19 17.25 -24.87 10.99
CA PHE A 19 17.72 -23.92 9.99
C PHE A 19 18.27 -22.67 10.67
N SER A 20 19.35 -22.14 10.10
CA SER A 20 19.87 -20.83 10.48
C SER A 20 19.33 -19.82 9.49
N VAL A 21 18.49 -18.90 9.96
CA VAL A 21 18.08 -17.73 9.17
C VAL A 21 19.23 -16.73 9.19
N ASP A 22 19.79 -16.43 8.01
CA ASP A 22 20.67 -15.27 7.89
C ASP A 22 19.83 -13.99 7.85
N GLU A 23 19.46 -13.50 9.03
CA GLU A 23 18.70 -12.26 9.18
C GLU A 23 19.45 -11.06 8.58
N SER A 24 20.79 -11.08 8.58
CA SER A 24 21.60 -9.98 8.06
C SER A 24 21.46 -9.90 6.54
N TYR A 25 21.55 -11.04 5.87
CA TYR A 25 21.34 -11.14 4.42
C TYR A 25 19.92 -10.75 4.00
N ILE A 26 18.90 -11.22 4.72
CA ILE A 26 17.51 -10.85 4.42
C ILE A 26 17.31 -9.34 4.58
N ARG A 27 17.86 -8.75 5.65
CA ARG A 27 17.77 -7.29 5.88
C ARG A 27 18.50 -6.51 4.79
N SER A 28 19.68 -6.96 4.33
CA SER A 28 20.40 -6.29 3.24
C SER A 28 19.62 -6.34 1.93
N LEU A 29 19.02 -7.49 1.60
CA LEU A 29 18.16 -7.61 0.42
C LEU A 29 16.95 -6.66 0.48
N ILE A 30 16.24 -6.64 1.61
CA ILE A 30 15.10 -5.72 1.79
C ILE A 30 15.56 -4.27 1.63
N TYR A 31 16.68 -3.90 2.25
CA TYR A 31 17.25 -2.57 2.15
C TYR A 31 17.59 -2.18 0.70
N GLU A 32 18.20 -3.09 -0.06
CA GLU A 32 18.51 -2.86 -1.48
C GLU A 32 17.25 -2.63 -2.33
N TYR A 33 16.20 -3.44 -2.15
CA TYR A 33 14.93 -3.25 -2.86
C TYR A 33 14.27 -1.92 -2.48
N VAL A 34 14.26 -1.58 -1.20
CA VAL A 34 13.69 -0.32 -0.71
C VAL A 34 14.45 0.88 -1.29
N ARG A 35 15.79 0.83 -1.31
CA ARG A 35 16.61 1.87 -1.95
C ARG A 35 16.31 2.01 -3.42
N LYS A 36 16.21 0.89 -4.14
CA LYS A 36 15.87 0.90 -5.56
C LYS A 36 14.51 1.57 -5.81
N ILE A 37 13.51 1.30 -4.96
CA ILE A 37 12.19 1.97 -5.04
C ILE A 37 12.36 3.48 -4.88
N VAL A 38 13.15 3.95 -3.90
CA VAL A 38 13.41 5.38 -3.71
C VAL A 38 14.12 5.97 -4.94
N ASP A 39 15.18 5.33 -5.42
CA ASP A 39 15.98 5.83 -6.55
C ASP A 39 15.16 5.93 -7.84
N GLU A 40 14.22 5.01 -8.06
CA GLU A 40 13.37 4.98 -9.26
C GLU A 40 12.12 5.86 -9.16
N THR A 41 11.64 6.12 -7.95
CA THR A 41 10.35 6.79 -7.75
C THR A 41 10.44 8.13 -7.00
N PHE A 42 11.59 8.51 -6.44
CA PHE A 42 11.79 9.76 -5.72
C PHE A 42 12.84 10.67 -6.40
N PRO A 43 12.66 12.02 -6.42
CA PRO A 43 11.46 12.74 -6.03
C PRO A 43 10.27 12.32 -6.90
N MET A 44 9.05 12.58 -6.43
CA MET A 44 7.84 12.36 -7.23
C MET A 44 7.80 13.37 -8.38
N ASN A 45 8.62 13.12 -9.40
CA ASN A 45 8.83 14.03 -10.51
C ASN A 45 7.58 14.07 -11.39
N SER A 46 7.13 15.28 -11.73
CA SER A 46 5.95 15.58 -12.56
C SER A 46 5.97 15.02 -13.99
N ARG A 47 7.04 14.32 -14.41
CA ARG A 47 7.15 13.69 -15.74
C ARG A 47 6.31 12.43 -15.88
N GLN A 48 5.99 11.74 -14.78
CA GLN A 48 4.94 10.71 -14.80
C GLN A 48 3.60 11.41 -14.67
N LYS A 49 2.93 11.55 -15.82
CA LYS A 49 1.70 12.34 -15.97
C LYS A 49 0.63 12.00 -14.94
N TYR A 50 0.61 10.74 -14.44
CA TYR A 50 -0.25 10.29 -13.36
C TYR A 50 0.42 9.14 -12.59
N ARG A 51 0.54 9.27 -11.26
CA ARG A 51 0.91 8.16 -10.37
C ARG A 51 -0.34 7.61 -9.70
N ASN A 52 -0.43 6.29 -9.59
CA ASN A 52 -1.54 5.68 -8.89
C ASN A 52 -1.44 6.02 -7.39
N PRO A 53 -2.47 6.62 -6.77
CA PRO A 53 -2.40 6.98 -5.36
C PRO A 53 -2.73 5.82 -4.42
N ASN A 54 -3.33 4.72 -4.89
CA ASN A 54 -3.88 3.69 -4.01
C ASN A 54 -2.85 2.82 -3.26
N LEU A 55 -3.38 2.01 -2.35
CA LEU A 55 -2.60 1.13 -1.50
C LEU A 55 -2.03 -0.08 -2.25
N PHE A 56 -2.70 -0.58 -3.28
CA PHE A 56 -2.33 -1.82 -3.96
C PHE A 56 -1.09 -1.69 -4.84
N VAL A 57 -1.03 -0.65 -5.67
CA VAL A 57 0.03 -0.44 -6.68
C VAL A 57 0.61 0.97 -6.65
N GLY A 58 0.21 1.77 -5.67
CA GLY A 58 0.42 3.20 -5.66
C GLY A 58 1.24 3.72 -4.49
N ASN A 59 1.32 5.05 -4.43
CA ASN A 59 2.12 5.76 -3.42
C ASN A 59 1.66 5.47 -1.99
N ALA A 60 0.38 5.21 -1.73
CA ALA A 60 -0.07 4.80 -0.40
C ALA A 60 0.51 3.42 0.02
N GLY A 61 0.73 2.51 -0.94
CA GLY A 61 1.39 1.23 -0.69
C GLY A 61 2.87 1.41 -0.33
N ILE A 62 3.57 2.28 -1.06
CA ILE A 62 4.97 2.63 -0.76
C ILE A 62 5.07 3.33 0.61
N ALA A 63 4.14 4.23 0.93
CA ALA A 63 4.08 4.87 2.24
C ALA A 63 3.87 3.83 3.36
N PHE A 64 3.00 2.85 3.15
CA PHE A 64 2.77 1.76 4.11
C PHE A 64 4.02 0.88 4.31
N MET A 65 4.77 0.59 3.24
CA MET A 65 6.07 -0.09 3.34
C MET A 65 7.01 0.69 4.27
N PHE A 66 7.15 2.01 4.08
CA PHE A 66 8.00 2.83 4.94
C PHE A 66 7.52 2.91 6.38
N LEU A 67 6.20 2.96 6.62
CA LEU A 67 5.64 2.85 7.96
C LEU A 67 6.03 1.53 8.64
N LYS A 68 5.99 0.42 7.90
CA LYS A 68 6.41 -0.89 8.44
C LYS A 68 7.88 -0.95 8.75
N ILE A 69 8.74 -0.36 7.91
CA ILE A 69 10.17 -0.24 8.20
C ILE A 69 10.38 0.59 9.46
N TYR A 70 9.76 1.77 9.54
CA TYR A 70 9.88 2.68 10.69
C TYR A 70 9.48 2.04 12.02
N THR A 71 8.40 1.26 12.02
CA THR A 71 7.87 0.59 13.22
C THR A 71 8.50 -0.78 13.50
N SER A 72 9.33 -1.29 12.59
CA SER A 72 10.05 -2.54 12.77
C SER A 72 11.30 -2.37 13.64
N ARG A 73 11.88 -3.48 14.07
CA ARG A 73 13.21 -3.49 14.70
C ARG A 73 14.35 -3.37 13.67
N CYS A 74 14.05 -3.27 12.39
CA CYS A 74 15.05 -3.07 11.33
C CYS A 74 15.46 -1.60 11.30
N ASN A 75 16.70 -1.32 11.71
CA ASN A 75 17.23 0.04 11.71
C ASN A 75 17.89 0.34 10.35
N PHE A 76 17.13 0.92 9.42
CA PHE A 76 17.67 1.52 8.18
C PHE A 76 17.88 3.03 8.39
N SER A 77 18.77 3.38 9.32
CA SER A 77 18.92 4.74 9.86
C SER A 77 19.25 5.80 8.81
N ASP A 78 19.93 5.42 7.73
CA ASP A 78 20.29 6.28 6.62
C ASP A 78 19.10 6.60 5.71
N LEU A 79 18.07 5.77 5.73
CA LEU A 79 16.93 5.83 4.82
C LEU A 79 15.79 6.73 5.33
N LYS A 80 15.81 7.17 6.59
CA LYS A 80 14.78 8.03 7.23
C LYS A 80 13.34 7.61 6.84
N PRO A 81 12.91 6.39 7.19
CA PRO A 81 11.64 5.83 6.71
C PRO A 81 10.41 6.72 6.98
N GLU A 82 10.38 7.43 8.10
CA GLU A 82 9.31 8.37 8.47
C GLU A 82 9.16 9.54 7.49
N TYR A 83 10.27 10.00 6.91
CA TYR A 83 10.27 11.06 5.91
C TYR A 83 9.58 10.57 4.63
N TYR A 84 10.04 9.44 4.09
CA TYR A 84 9.45 8.87 2.88
C TYR A 84 7.99 8.45 3.10
N ALA A 85 7.65 7.85 4.24
CA ALA A 85 6.26 7.53 4.57
C ALA A 85 5.36 8.78 4.44
N THR A 86 5.81 9.92 5.00
CA THR A 86 5.09 11.20 4.91
C THR A 86 5.00 11.73 3.48
N GLU A 87 6.11 11.72 2.74
CA GLU A 87 6.12 12.26 1.37
C GLU A 87 5.22 11.45 0.42
N TYR A 88 5.30 10.12 0.46
CA TYR A 88 4.48 9.26 -0.41
C TYR A 88 3.00 9.35 -0.07
N ILE A 89 2.62 9.44 1.21
CA ILE A 89 1.20 9.51 1.57
C ILE A 89 0.60 10.88 1.26
N GLU A 90 1.35 11.96 1.45
CA GLU A 90 0.90 13.29 1.06
C GLU A 90 0.79 13.41 -0.46
N ASP A 91 1.69 12.77 -1.22
CA ASP A 91 1.54 12.67 -2.67
C ASP A 91 0.31 11.86 -3.08
N ALA A 92 0.05 10.73 -2.44
CA ALA A 92 -1.16 9.95 -2.67
C ALA A 92 -2.42 10.81 -2.44
N LYS A 93 -2.48 11.56 -1.33
CA LYS A 93 -3.60 12.45 -0.99
C LYS A 93 -3.80 13.58 -2.02
N ARG A 94 -2.72 14.22 -2.48
CA ARG A 94 -2.80 15.25 -3.55
C ARG A 94 -3.39 14.71 -4.84
N ASN A 95 -3.08 13.46 -5.18
CA ASN A 95 -3.55 12.80 -6.39
C ASN A 95 -4.99 12.23 -6.28
N ILE A 96 -5.67 12.37 -5.13
CA ILE A 96 -7.12 12.12 -4.99
C ILE A 96 -7.94 13.29 -5.61
N SER A 97 -7.32 14.45 -5.85
CA SER A 97 -7.98 15.73 -6.14
C SER A 97 -9.04 15.70 -7.27
N PRO A 98 -10.15 16.48 -7.15
CA PRO A 98 -11.25 16.58 -8.11
C PRO A 98 -10.86 16.78 -9.58
N ASN A 99 -9.70 17.39 -9.84
CA ASN A 99 -9.20 17.64 -11.19
C ASN A 99 -8.83 16.35 -11.95
N HIS A 100 -8.74 15.21 -11.24
CA HIS A 100 -8.46 13.89 -11.79
C HIS A 100 -9.68 12.95 -11.78
N ARG A 101 -10.88 13.45 -11.44
CA ARG A 101 -12.14 12.66 -11.37
C ARG A 101 -12.51 11.96 -12.67
N HIS A 102 -12.10 12.49 -13.82
CA HIS A 102 -12.35 11.85 -15.11
C HIS A 102 -11.49 10.61 -15.34
N ILE A 103 -10.38 10.46 -14.60
CA ILE A 103 -9.39 9.40 -14.75
C ILE A 103 -9.45 8.41 -13.58
N TYR A 104 -9.85 8.87 -12.39
CA TYR A 104 -9.85 8.09 -11.16
C TYR A 104 -11.25 7.98 -10.55
N LYS A 105 -12.07 7.02 -11.04
CA LYS A 105 -13.33 6.59 -10.40
C LYS A 105 -13.04 5.53 -9.32
N ALA A 106 -12.14 5.83 -8.39
CA ALA A 106 -11.81 4.81 -7.39
C ALA A 106 -12.95 4.65 -6.37
N PRO A 107 -13.31 3.40 -6.03
CA PRO A 107 -14.33 3.13 -5.02
C PRO A 107 -13.90 3.74 -3.69
N GLN A 108 -14.73 4.59 -3.09
CA GLN A 108 -14.37 5.30 -1.87
C GLN A 108 -14.16 4.37 -0.67
N CYS A 109 -14.88 3.24 -0.67
CA CYS A 109 -14.85 2.21 0.36
C CYS A 109 -13.69 1.19 0.24
N SER A 110 -13.08 1.06 -0.94
CA SER A 110 -12.06 0.02 -1.15
C SER A 110 -10.77 0.35 -0.42
N LEU A 111 -10.27 -0.60 0.36
CA LEU A 111 -8.98 -0.45 1.03
C LEU A 111 -7.82 -0.51 0.04
N LEU A 112 -7.81 -1.47 -0.89
CA LEU A 112 -6.66 -1.69 -1.77
C LEU A 112 -6.59 -0.70 -2.93
N THR A 113 -7.72 -0.48 -3.60
CA THR A 113 -7.79 0.32 -4.84
C THR A 113 -8.45 1.68 -4.64
N GLY A 114 -9.06 1.89 -3.47
CA GLY A 114 -9.87 3.05 -3.15
C GLY A 114 -9.19 4.12 -2.32
N THR A 115 -9.96 5.14 -1.98
CA THR A 115 -9.49 6.23 -1.11
C THR A 115 -9.41 5.83 0.36
N ALA A 116 -10.21 4.84 0.80
CA ALA A 116 -10.14 4.32 2.16
C ALA A 116 -8.73 3.81 2.50
N GLY A 117 -8.04 3.12 1.59
CA GLY A 117 -6.64 2.72 1.79
C GLY A 117 -5.72 3.88 2.10
N ILE A 118 -5.85 4.96 1.32
CA ILE A 118 -4.98 6.14 1.44
C ILE A 118 -5.19 6.80 2.80
N PHE A 119 -6.45 7.06 3.19
CA PHE A 119 -6.75 7.68 4.47
C PHE A 119 -6.42 6.78 5.66
N CYS A 120 -6.62 5.46 5.54
CA CYS A 120 -6.21 4.50 6.56
C CYS A 120 -4.69 4.54 6.82
N VAL A 121 -3.89 4.50 5.76
CA VAL A 121 -2.42 4.55 5.87
C VAL A 121 -1.97 5.91 6.42
N SER A 122 -2.60 7.00 5.96
CA SER A 122 -2.30 8.36 6.45
C SER A 122 -2.60 8.54 7.93
N ALA A 123 -3.73 8.01 8.40
CA ALA A 123 -4.07 7.98 9.82
C ALA A 123 -3.07 7.16 10.65
N ALA A 124 -2.65 6.00 10.14
CA ALA A 124 -1.67 5.14 10.83
C ALA A 124 -0.29 5.83 10.93
N ILE A 125 0.19 6.45 9.85
CA ILE A 125 1.43 7.24 9.84
C ILE A 125 1.32 8.40 10.84
N SER A 126 0.21 9.13 10.80
CA SER A 126 -0.01 10.27 11.70
C SER A 126 -0.07 9.85 13.17
N SER A 127 -0.68 8.70 13.47
CA SER A 127 -0.73 8.14 14.83
C SER A 127 0.67 7.82 15.36
N VAL A 128 1.47 7.12 14.55
CA VAL A 128 2.84 6.72 14.91
C VAL A 128 3.77 7.93 15.06
N LEU A 129 3.54 8.99 14.27
CA LEU A 129 4.30 10.25 14.34
C LEU A 129 3.71 11.29 15.30
N HIS A 130 2.70 10.91 16.11
CA HIS A 130 2.05 11.79 17.09
C HIS A 130 1.45 13.08 16.49
N LYS A 131 0.88 12.99 15.28
CA LYS A 131 0.18 14.06 14.55
C LYS A 131 -1.33 13.93 14.70
N ASP A 132 -1.84 14.15 15.93
CA ASP A 132 -3.23 13.84 16.28
C ASP A 132 -4.28 14.53 15.41
N LEU A 133 -4.09 15.82 15.08
CA LEU A 133 -5.04 16.56 14.23
C LEU A 133 -5.17 15.94 12.83
N THR A 134 -4.04 15.58 12.22
CA THR A 134 -4.02 14.92 10.91
C THR A 134 -4.64 13.53 11.00
N MET A 135 -4.31 12.78 12.05
CA MET A 135 -4.87 11.45 12.30
C MET A 135 -6.40 11.48 12.37
N TRP A 136 -6.99 12.37 13.18
CA TRP A 136 -8.45 12.47 13.31
C TRP A 136 -9.15 12.90 12.02
N SER A 137 -8.54 13.83 11.28
CA SER A 137 -9.04 14.26 9.97
C SER A 137 -9.06 13.10 8.96
N ASP A 138 -7.97 12.33 8.89
CA ASP A 138 -7.86 11.21 7.97
C ASP A 138 -8.77 10.04 8.38
N LEU A 139 -8.94 9.78 9.68
CA LEU A 139 -9.92 8.81 10.17
C LEU A 139 -11.35 9.19 9.77
N THR A 140 -11.71 10.47 9.84
CA THR A 140 -13.02 10.94 9.39
C THR A 140 -13.23 10.65 7.91
N ASN A 141 -12.23 10.92 7.06
CA ASN A 141 -12.30 10.62 5.63
C ASN A 141 -12.33 9.10 5.33
N PHE A 142 -11.66 8.30 6.15
CA PHE A 142 -11.75 6.85 6.09
C PHE A 142 -13.18 6.36 6.39
N TYR A 143 -13.81 6.88 7.44
CA TYR A 143 -15.19 6.53 7.82
C TYR A 143 -16.23 6.91 6.75
N LEU A 144 -16.05 8.04 6.05
CA LEU A 144 -16.92 8.39 4.92
C LEU A 144 -16.89 7.33 3.80
N GLY A 145 -15.78 6.63 3.62
CA GLY A 145 -15.70 5.48 2.72
C GLY A 145 -16.47 4.28 3.26
N TYR A 146 -16.40 4.02 4.56
CA TYR A 146 -17.09 2.91 5.22
C TYR A 146 -18.62 3.03 5.13
N GLU A 147 -19.18 4.23 5.29
CA GLU A 147 -20.63 4.47 5.13
C GLU A 147 -21.16 4.14 3.73
N LYS A 148 -20.26 4.09 2.73
CA LYS A 148 -20.58 3.75 1.34
C LYS A 148 -20.38 2.26 1.03
N CYS A 149 -19.90 1.46 1.98
CA CYS A 149 -19.90 0.01 1.85
C CYS A 149 -21.33 -0.50 1.85
N GLN A 150 -21.77 -1.09 0.73
CA GLN A 150 -23.01 -1.86 0.73
C GLN A 150 -22.81 -3.16 1.51
N LYS A 151 -23.89 -3.62 2.17
CA LYS A 151 -23.90 -4.92 2.84
C LYS A 151 -23.69 -6.01 1.78
N ILE A 152 -22.75 -6.91 2.01
CA ILE A 152 -22.57 -8.09 1.16
C ILE A 152 -23.72 -9.04 1.47
N ASP A 153 -24.72 -9.07 0.60
CA ASP A 153 -25.77 -10.08 0.65
C ASP A 153 -25.23 -11.37 0.03
N PHE A 154 -24.68 -12.24 0.88
CA PHE A 154 -24.29 -13.59 0.48
C PHE A 154 -25.56 -14.39 0.16
N ILE A 155 -25.84 -14.54 -1.14
CA ILE A 155 -26.95 -15.38 -1.61
C ILE A 155 -26.68 -16.85 -1.21
N PRO A 156 -27.67 -17.65 -0.78
CA PRO A 156 -27.48 -18.98 -0.18
C PRO A 156 -26.72 -20.03 -1.01
N HIS A 157 -26.48 -19.77 -2.30
CA HIS A 157 -25.82 -20.70 -3.22
C HIS A 157 -24.61 -20.06 -3.93
N GLY A 158 -23.82 -19.26 -3.20
CA GLY A 158 -22.42 -18.97 -3.49
C GLY A 158 -22.09 -18.42 -4.88
N ARG A 159 -21.73 -17.14 -4.96
CA ARG A 159 -20.66 -16.69 -5.87
C ARG A 159 -19.79 -15.68 -5.15
N ASP A 160 -18.58 -16.13 -4.84
CA ASP A 160 -17.45 -15.35 -4.33
C ASP A 160 -16.68 -14.67 -5.50
N GLU A 161 -17.41 -14.29 -6.55
CA GLU A 161 -16.83 -13.69 -7.76
C GLU A 161 -17.73 -12.56 -8.26
N MET A 162 -17.65 -11.38 -7.66
CA MET A 162 -18.02 -10.11 -8.34
C MET A 162 -17.20 -8.94 -7.76
N LEU A 163 -15.95 -8.82 -8.21
CA LEU A 163 -15.49 -7.52 -8.68
C LEU A 163 -16.16 -7.30 -10.05
N GLY A 164 -17.30 -6.61 -10.10
CA GLY A 164 -18.03 -6.42 -11.34
C GLY A 164 -19.19 -5.43 -11.21
N GLU A 165 -19.06 -4.32 -11.91
CA GLU A 165 -19.88 -3.10 -11.95
C GLU A 165 -21.41 -3.24 -12.01
N SER A 166 -22.11 -2.19 -11.55
CA SER A 166 -23.28 -1.64 -12.26
C SER A 166 -23.36 -0.14 -12.01
N PHE A 167 -23.10 0.62 -13.06
CA PHE A 167 -23.42 2.04 -13.15
C PHE A 167 -24.94 2.26 -13.06
N SER A 168 -25.34 3.30 -12.33
CA SER A 168 -26.59 4.03 -12.55
C SER A 168 -26.35 5.50 -12.26
#